data_AF-A0A818RIN7-F1
#
_entry.id   AF-A0A818RIN7-F1
#
_cell.length_a   1.000
_cell.length_b   1.000
_cell.length_c   1.000
_cell.angle_alpha   90.00
_cell.angle_beta   90.00
_cell.angle_gamma   90.00
#
_symmetry.space_group_name_H-M   'P 1'
#
loop_
_entity.id
_entity.type
_entity.pdbx_description
1 polymer ?
#
loop_
_entity_poly.entity_id
_entity_poly.type
_entity_poly.pdbx_seq_one_letter_code
_entity_poly.pdbx_strand_id
1 'polypeptide(L)'
;MSALQSWEEKARQKQTALHDLIPQEWKLSESILNNPPKNLTIVPSQCGILSTLDLEITEIDNIEALAQQIAQGKYSAIQVTQAFCKRAAIAHQLVNCLAEICFLHAFERAHYLDNYYQSTGGKTLGPLHG
;
A
#
# COMPACT_ATOMS: atom_id res chain seq x y z
N MET A 1 26.43 8.25 -31.49
CA MET A 1 26.18 7.04 -30.69
C MET A 1 25.95 7.51 -29.26
N SER A 2 24.74 7.31 -28.72
CA SER A 2 24.46 7.64 -27.31
C SER A 2 25.34 6.76 -26.42
N ALA A 3 26.04 7.36 -25.46
CA ALA A 3 26.82 6.60 -24.48
C ALA A 3 25.86 5.66 -23.74
N LEU A 4 26.21 4.37 -23.67
CA LEU A 4 25.42 3.39 -22.94
C LEU A 4 25.36 3.81 -21.47
N GLN A 5 24.15 4.08 -21.00
CA GLN A 5 23.88 4.45 -19.61
C GLN A 5 24.32 3.33 -18.66
N SER A 6 24.98 3.70 -17.56
CA SER A 6 25.44 2.76 -16.55
C SER A 6 24.26 2.10 -15.81
N TRP A 7 24.48 0.94 -15.19
CA TRP A 7 23.42 0.26 -14.45
C TRP A 7 23.02 1.04 -13.18
N GLU A 8 23.96 1.76 -12.56
CA GLU A 8 23.70 2.63 -11.40
C GLU A 8 22.75 3.77 -11.77
N GLU A 9 22.94 4.37 -12.95
CA GLU A 9 22.09 5.45 -13.40
C GLU A 9 20.68 4.96 -13.74
N LYS A 10 20.56 3.76 -14.34
CA LYS A 10 19.26 3.10 -14.57
C LYS A 10 18.54 2.81 -13.25
N ALA A 11 19.26 2.28 -12.26
CA ALA A 11 18.71 2.00 -10.94
C ALA A 11 18.23 3.27 -10.24
N ARG A 12 19.03 4.35 -10.28
CA ARG A 12 18.65 5.64 -9.70
C ARG A 12 17.41 6.23 -10.35
N GLN A 13 17.34 6.23 -11.68
CA GLN A 13 16.15 6.69 -12.41
C GLN A 13 14.90 5.90 -12.01
N LYS A 14 15.02 4.58 -11.87
CA LYS A 14 13.90 3.74 -11.42
C LYS A 14 13.48 4.07 -9.99
N GLN A 15 14.43 4.21 -9.07
CA GLN A 15 14.15 4.59 -7.68
C GLN A 15 13.47 5.95 -7.57
N THR A 16 13.94 6.96 -8.33
CA THR A 16 13.29 8.27 -8.39
C THR A 16 11.88 8.16 -8.94
N ALA A 17 11.68 7.45 -10.06
CA ALA A 17 10.35 7.26 -10.64
C ALA A 17 9.37 6.58 -9.67
N LEU A 18 9.83 5.57 -8.90
CA LEU A 18 9.00 4.94 -7.87
C LEU A 18 8.70 5.90 -6.71
N HIS A 19 9.69 6.65 -6.24
CA HIS A 19 9.50 7.62 -5.17
C HIS A 19 8.49 8.71 -5.55
N ASP A 20 8.46 9.12 -6.81
CA ASP A 20 7.52 10.12 -7.34
C ASP A 20 6.08 9.59 -7.44
N LEU A 21 5.89 8.27 -7.48
CA LEU A 21 4.56 7.64 -7.43
C LEU A 21 3.97 7.58 -6.01
N ILE A 22 4.74 7.90 -4.97
CA ILE A 22 4.25 7.94 -3.59
C ILE A 22 3.58 9.30 -3.35
N PRO A 23 2.27 9.34 -3.01
CA PRO A 23 1.58 10.57 -2.63
C PRO A 23 2.28 11.29 -1.48
N GLN A 24 2.26 12.62 -1.50
CA GLN A 24 3.00 13.44 -0.52
C GLN A 24 2.55 13.17 0.92
N GLU A 25 1.26 12.92 1.12
CA GLU A 25 0.65 12.56 2.40
C GLU A 25 1.10 11.19 2.94
N TRP A 26 1.71 10.34 2.11
CA TRP A 26 2.26 9.03 2.51
C TRP A 26 3.78 9.04 2.61
N LYS A 27 4.42 10.21 2.41
CA LYS A 27 5.87 10.33 2.57
C LYS A 27 6.25 10.47 4.04
N LEU A 28 7.26 9.72 4.45
CA LEU A 28 7.82 9.81 5.80
C LEU A 28 8.51 11.15 6.00
N SER A 29 8.51 11.65 7.24
CA SER A 29 9.27 12.84 7.59
C SER A 29 10.77 12.60 7.45
N GLU A 30 11.51 13.66 7.12
CA GLU A 30 12.98 13.60 7.04
C GLU A 30 13.63 13.13 8.33
N SER A 31 13.02 13.43 9.49
CA SER A 31 13.49 12.95 10.79
C SER A 31 13.52 11.42 10.90
N ILE A 32 12.52 10.73 10.35
CA ILE A 32 12.45 9.26 10.34
C ILE A 32 13.44 8.71 9.31
N LEU A 33 13.53 9.33 8.13
CA LEU A 33 14.40 8.86 7.05
C LEU A 33 15.89 9.00 7.38
N ASN A 34 16.28 10.10 8.02
CA ASN A 34 17.68 10.38 8.36
C ASN A 34 18.17 9.60 9.58
N ASN A 35 17.25 9.20 10.47
CA ASN A 35 17.57 8.44 11.67
C ASN A 35 16.46 7.41 11.99
N PRO A 36 16.33 6.36 11.17
CA PRO A 36 15.29 5.36 11.37
C PRO A 36 15.56 4.54 12.65
N PRO A 37 14.50 4.11 13.36
CA PRO A 37 14.67 3.22 14.51
C PRO A 37 15.29 1.88 14.09
N LYS A 38 16.02 1.23 14.99
CA LYS A 38 16.62 -0.09 14.72
C LYS A 38 15.57 -1.13 14.34
N ASN A 39 14.42 -1.08 15.00
CA ASN A 39 13.28 -1.89 14.64
C ASN A 39 12.35 -1.09 13.72
N LEU A 40 12.32 -1.43 12.44
CA LEU A 40 11.48 -0.74 11.45
C LEU A 40 9.99 -1.15 11.54
N THR A 41 9.67 -2.28 12.18
CA THR A 41 8.29 -2.78 12.24
C THR A 41 7.35 -1.88 13.04
N ILE A 42 7.89 -1.01 13.89
CA ILE A 42 7.12 -0.03 14.68
C ILE A 42 6.80 1.25 13.90
N VAL A 43 7.50 1.53 12.80
CA VAL A 43 7.36 2.80 12.08
C VAL A 43 5.93 2.99 11.54
N PRO A 44 5.26 1.98 10.95
CA PRO A 44 3.88 2.15 10.46
C PRO A 44 2.90 2.68 11.51
N SER A 45 3.02 2.28 12.78
CA SER A 45 2.12 2.73 13.86
C SER A 45 2.55 4.05 14.52
N GLN A 46 3.79 4.51 14.29
CA GLN A 46 4.36 5.69 14.95
C GLN A 46 4.58 6.88 14.01
N CYS A 47 4.61 6.66 12.70
CA CYS A 47 4.93 7.70 11.72
C CYS A 47 3.80 8.72 11.47
N GLY A 48 2.58 8.47 11.97
CA GLY A 48 1.44 9.36 11.83
C GLY A 48 0.73 9.33 10.47
N ILE A 49 1.13 8.45 9.55
CA ILE A 49 0.52 8.31 8.20
C ILE A 49 -0.71 7.40 8.21
N LEU A 50 -0.67 6.33 9.00
CA LEU A 50 -1.77 5.36 9.10
C LEU A 50 -2.82 5.87 10.09
N SER A 51 -4.08 5.89 9.66
CA SER A 51 -5.22 6.12 10.55
C SER A 51 -5.47 4.90 11.44
N THR A 52 -6.32 5.06 12.46
CA THR A 52 -6.76 3.94 13.31
C THR A 52 -7.36 2.79 12.50
N LEU A 53 -8.14 3.12 11.45
CA LEU A 53 -8.72 2.11 10.56
C LEU A 53 -7.64 1.43 9.71
N ASP A 54 -6.66 2.18 9.21
CA ASP A 54 -5.56 1.60 8.42
C ASP A 54 -4.76 0.60 9.26
N LEU A 55 -4.51 0.93 10.54
CA LEU A 55 -3.84 0.04 11.50
C LEU A 55 -4.71 -1.18 11.81
N GLU A 56 -5.99 -0.99 12.14
CA GLU A 56 -6.93 -2.08 12.41
C GLU A 56 -6.97 -3.08 11.26
N ILE A 57 -7.02 -2.62 10.01
CA ILE A 57 -7.04 -3.50 8.83
C ILE A 57 -5.71 -4.23 8.64
N THR A 58 -4.59 -3.49 8.71
CA THR A 58 -3.27 -4.05 8.34
C THR A 58 -2.63 -4.90 9.44
N GLU A 59 -3.19 -4.91 10.64
CA GLU A 59 -2.80 -5.75 11.78
C GLU A 59 -3.65 -7.03 11.89
N ILE A 60 -4.55 -7.28 10.95
CA ILE A 60 -5.24 -8.57 10.85
C ILE A 60 -4.27 -9.61 10.27
N ASP A 61 -3.68 -10.41 11.16
CA ASP A 61 -2.68 -11.43 10.80
C ASP A 61 -3.26 -12.68 10.12
N ASN A 62 -4.60 -12.80 10.04
CA ASN A 62 -5.29 -13.93 9.42
C ASN A 62 -6.03 -13.49 8.13
N ILE A 63 -5.59 -14.01 6.99
CA ILE A 63 -6.17 -13.72 5.67
C ILE A 63 -7.64 -14.13 5.58
N GLU A 64 -8.02 -15.27 6.16
CA GLU A 64 -9.40 -15.75 6.17
C GLU A 64 -10.30 -14.80 6.97
N ALA A 65 -9.79 -14.28 8.09
CA ALA A 65 -10.50 -13.29 8.89
C ALA A 65 -10.69 -11.99 8.11
N LEU A 66 -9.65 -11.48 7.44
CA LEU A 66 -9.75 -10.27 6.61
C LEU A 66 -10.76 -10.48 5.47
N ALA A 67 -10.66 -11.58 4.72
CA ALA A 67 -11.56 -11.91 3.64
C ALA A 67 -13.02 -12.01 4.13
N GLN A 68 -13.24 -12.59 5.31
CA GLN A 68 -14.56 -12.67 5.92
C GLN A 68 -15.10 -11.28 6.30
N GLN A 69 -14.28 -10.38 6.85
CA GLN A 69 -14.71 -9.02 7.18
C GLN A 69 -15.11 -8.22 5.93
N ILE A 70 -14.42 -8.43 4.80
CA ILE A 70 -14.81 -7.82 3.52
C ILE A 70 -16.10 -8.46 3.00
N ALA A 71 -16.22 -9.78 3.04
CA ALA A 71 -17.42 -10.50 2.59
C ALA A 71 -18.67 -10.15 3.40
N GLN A 72 -18.51 -9.75 4.67
CA GLN A 72 -19.58 -9.26 5.54
C GLN A 72 -19.87 -7.76 5.34
N GLY A 73 -19.07 -7.06 4.53
CA GLY A 73 -19.18 -5.62 4.32
C GLY A 73 -18.72 -4.77 5.50
N LYS A 74 -17.96 -5.32 6.47
CA LYS A 74 -17.33 -4.52 7.54
C LYS A 74 -16.30 -3.57 6.95
N TYR A 75 -15.51 -4.07 6.00
CA TYR A 75 -14.57 -3.26 5.22
C TYR A 75 -14.91 -3.34 3.75
N SER A 76 -14.73 -2.23 3.05
CA SER A 76 -14.75 -2.21 1.58
C SER A 76 -13.37 -2.55 1.00
N ALA A 77 -13.33 -3.03 -0.24
CA ALA A 77 -12.09 -3.30 -0.95
C ALA A 77 -11.23 -2.03 -1.06
N ILE A 78 -11.86 -0.85 -1.22
CA ILE A 78 -11.13 0.43 -1.27
C ILE A 78 -10.44 0.77 0.06
N GLN A 79 -11.09 0.50 1.20
CA GLN A 79 -10.50 0.73 2.51
C GLN A 79 -9.30 -0.18 2.74
N VAL A 80 -9.45 -1.47 2.41
CA VAL A 80 -8.38 -2.45 2.56
C VAL A 80 -7.20 -2.13 1.65
N THR A 81 -7.47 -1.85 0.39
CA THR A 81 -6.43 -1.48 -0.60
C THR A 81 -5.68 -0.24 -0.14
N GLN A 82 -6.38 0.81 0.30
CA GLN A 82 -5.74 2.04 0.77
C GLN A 82 -4.81 1.79 1.97
N ALA A 83 -5.27 1.03 2.96
CA ALA A 83 -4.50 0.73 4.17
C ALA A 83 -3.19 0.00 3.83
N PHE A 84 -3.25 -1.02 2.97
CA PHE A 84 -2.07 -1.75 2.54
C PHE A 84 -1.16 -0.94 1.61
N CYS A 85 -1.70 -0.10 0.72
CA CYS A 85 -0.89 0.78 -0.13
C CYS A 85 -0.08 1.78 0.70
N LYS A 86 -0.69 2.41 1.72
CA LYS A 86 0.01 3.30 2.65
C LYS A 86 1.13 2.56 3.39
N ARG A 87 0.83 1.39 3.97
CA ARG A 87 1.83 0.60 4.72
C ARG A 87 2.96 0.11 3.80
N ALA A 88 2.67 -0.23 2.54
CA ALA A 88 3.67 -0.56 1.53
C ALA A 88 4.55 0.65 1.17
N ALA A 89 3.97 1.85 1.01
CA ALA A 89 4.73 3.08 0.75
C ALA A 89 5.68 3.42 1.92
N ILE A 90 5.23 3.24 3.16
CA ILE A 90 6.07 3.41 4.36
C ILE A 90 7.26 2.45 4.34
N ALA A 91 7.00 1.15 4.13
CA ALA A 91 8.05 0.14 4.07
C ALA A 91 9.03 0.42 2.92
N HIS A 92 8.52 0.78 1.74
CA HIS A 92 9.35 1.04 0.58
C HIS A 92 10.33 2.20 0.81
N GLN A 93 9.89 3.28 1.46
CA GLN A 93 10.77 4.40 1.79
C GLN A 93 11.89 4.04 2.78
N LEU A 94 11.69 3.02 3.63
CA LEU A 94 12.68 2.58 4.61
C LEU A 94 13.66 1.53 4.06
N VAL A 95 13.17 0.62 3.20
CA VAL A 95 13.94 -0.58 2.79
C VAL A 95 13.99 -0.82 1.28
N ASN A 96 13.43 0.06 0.45
CA ASN A 96 13.41 -0.04 -1.01
C ASN A 96 12.88 -1.40 -1.53
N CYS A 97 11.79 -1.92 -0.92
CA CYS A 97 11.30 -3.29 -1.17
C CYS A 97 10.39 -3.48 -2.40
N LEU A 98 10.01 -2.42 -3.11
CA LEU A 98 9.10 -2.49 -4.25
C LEU A 98 9.89 -2.24 -5.54
N ALA A 99 9.77 -3.15 -6.49
CA ALA A 99 10.30 -2.93 -7.85
C ALA A 99 9.34 -2.10 -8.71
N GLU A 100 8.04 -2.15 -8.40
CA GLU A 100 6.96 -1.43 -9.08
C GLU A 100 5.92 -0.96 -8.05
N ILE A 101 5.36 0.23 -8.27
CA ILE A 101 4.24 0.76 -7.48
C ILE A 101 3.01 0.81 -8.38
N CYS A 102 2.01 -0.02 -8.05
CA CYS A 102 0.79 -0.19 -8.85
C CYS A 102 -0.46 0.37 -8.16
N PHE A 103 -0.32 1.41 -7.34
CA PHE A 103 -1.42 1.93 -6.51
C PHE A 103 -2.66 2.31 -7.33
N LEU A 104 -2.49 3.00 -8.47
CA LEU A 104 -3.61 3.40 -9.33
C LEU A 104 -4.45 2.19 -9.77
N HIS A 105 -3.82 1.17 -10.34
CA HIS A 105 -4.50 -0.06 -10.75
C HIS A 105 -5.15 -0.80 -9.57
N ALA A 106 -4.51 -0.76 -8.39
CA ALA A 106 -5.09 -1.33 -7.18
C ALA A 106 -6.39 -0.61 -6.78
N PHE A 107 -6.41 0.72 -6.81
CA PHE A 107 -7.62 1.51 -6.53
C PHE A 107 -8.71 1.28 -7.59
N GLU A 108 -8.37 1.22 -8.87
CA GLU A 108 -9.33 0.88 -9.93
C GLU A 108 -9.98 -0.48 -9.70
N ARG A 109 -9.19 -1.48 -9.34
CA ARG A 109 -9.69 -2.82 -9.04
C ARG A 109 -10.58 -2.83 -7.79
N ALA A 110 -10.17 -2.13 -6.75
CA ALA A 110 -10.93 -2.02 -5.52
C ALA A 110 -12.29 -1.35 -5.74
N HIS A 111 -12.34 -0.26 -6.53
CA HIS A 111 -13.60 0.37 -6.93
C HIS A 111 -14.52 -0.58 -7.71
N TYR A 112 -13.96 -1.38 -8.63
CA TYR A 112 -14.74 -2.40 -9.34
C TYR A 112 -15.35 -3.43 -8.37
N LEU A 113 -14.58 -3.89 -7.38
CA LEU A 113 -15.05 -4.88 -6.40
C LEU A 113 -16.17 -4.30 -5.52
N ASP A 114 -16.00 -3.09 -5.02
CA ASP A 114 -17.02 -2.42 -4.21
C ASP A 114 -18.30 -2.18 -5.00
N ASN A 115 -18.20 -1.77 -6.27
CA ASN A 115 -19.36 -1.61 -7.16
C ASN A 115 -20.07 -2.95 -7.42
N TYR A 116 -19.31 -4.03 -7.62
CA TYR A 116 -19.88 -5.36 -7.78
C TYR A 116 -20.64 -5.79 -6.51
N TYR A 117 -20.03 -5.62 -5.33
CA TYR A 117 -20.65 -5.96 -4.05
C TYR A 117 -21.97 -5.20 -3.84
N GLN A 118 -21.98 -3.90 -4.11
CA GLN A 118 -23.17 -3.05 -4.00
C GLN A 118 -24.26 -3.47 -5.00
N SER A 119 -23.90 -3.62 -6.28
CA SER A 119 -24.87 -3.94 -7.35
C SER A 119 -25.53 -5.31 -7.21
N THR A 120 -24.86 -6.25 -6.53
CA THR A 120 -25.35 -7.62 -6.34
C THR A 120 -26.07 -7.84 -5.00
N GLY A 121 -26.18 -6.79 -4.17
CA GLY A 121 -26.81 -6.87 -2.85
C GLY A 121 -25.96 -7.62 -1.82
N GLY A 122 -24.63 -7.45 -1.87
CA GLY A 122 -23.70 -8.03 -0.92
C GLY A 122 -23.12 -9.40 -1.31
N LYS A 123 -23.09 -9.72 -2.61
CA LYS A 123 -22.42 -10.94 -3.08
C LYS A 123 -20.96 -10.63 -3.41
N THR A 124 -20.06 -11.47 -2.92
CA THR A 124 -18.65 -11.41 -3.30
C THR A 124 -18.44 -11.94 -4.72
N LEU A 125 -17.40 -11.44 -5.40
CA LEU A 125 -17.01 -11.93 -6.73
C LEU A 125 -16.40 -13.33 -6.66
N GLY A 126 -15.78 -13.67 -5.52
CA GLY A 126 -15.11 -14.93 -5.25
C GLY A 126 -14.54 -14.97 -3.84
N PRO A 127 -13.78 -16.03 -3.47
CA PRO A 127 -13.26 -16.20 -2.12
C PRO A 127 -12.23 -15.14 -1.71
N LEU A 128 -11.59 -14.48 -2.69
CA LEU A 128 -10.64 -13.38 -2.49
C LEU A 128 -11.21 -12.08 -3.06
N HIS A 129 -12.42 -11.72 -2.62
CA HIS A 129 -13.03 -10.43 -2.94
C HIS A 129 -12.45 -9.36 -2.00
N GLY A 130 -11.41 -8.68 -2.45
CA GLY A 130 -10.64 -7.69 -1.71
C GLY A 130 -9.33 -7.40 -2.41
#